data_AF-A0A0P7CMY0-F1
#
_entry.id   AF-A0A0P7CMY0-F1
#
_cell.length_a   1.000
_cell.length_b   1.000
_cell.length_c   1.000
_cell.angle_alpha   90.00
_cell.angle_beta   90.00
_cell.angle_gamma   90.00
#
_symmetry.space_group_name_H-M   'P 1'
#
loop_
_entity.id
_entity.type
_entity.pdbx_description
1 polymer ?
#
loop_
_entity_poly.entity_id
_entity_poly.type
_entity_poly.pdbx_seq_one_letter_code
_entity_poly.pdbx_strand_id
1 'polypeptide(L)'
;MLASAHAAVYAAAAAGGVLAPLGDAARPARDLARTALDDHRALRDSLVAMLRTRGATPPPALAAYQLPVEPAGVAGSLDLLARIEDQSAVSALAAVDVLTGADRGMAVDTLVAMTLRGQRARLAAGVAPASVTAAFPGR
;
A
#
# COMPACT_ATOMS: atom_id res chain seq x y z
N MET A 1 -7.35 -1.32 9.31
CA MET A 1 -5.97 -0.88 8.97
C MET A 1 -4.89 -1.92 9.24
N LEU A 2 -4.65 -2.38 10.48
CA LEU A 2 -3.48 -3.25 10.78
C LEU A 2 -3.40 -4.54 9.95
N ALA A 3 -4.52 -5.26 9.78
CA ALA A 3 -4.55 -6.43 8.90
C ALA A 3 -4.16 -6.11 7.44
N SER A 4 -4.57 -4.94 6.95
CA SER A 4 -4.18 -4.46 5.61
C SER A 4 -2.68 -4.15 5.54
N ALA A 5 -2.12 -3.53 6.59
CA ALA A 5 -0.69 -3.26 6.64
C ALA A 5 0.14 -4.55 6.60
N HIS A 6 -0.27 -5.60 7.32
CA HIS A 6 0.39 -6.90 7.24
C HIS A 6 0.38 -7.49 5.82
N ALA A 7 -0.79 -7.47 5.16
CA ALA A 7 -0.92 -7.95 3.78
C ALA A 7 -0.10 -7.11 2.79
N ALA A 8 -0.09 -5.79 2.95
CA ALA A 8 0.67 -4.87 2.10
C ALA A 8 2.19 -5.05 2.26
N VAL A 9 2.69 -5.28 3.48
CA VAL A 9 4.11 -5.64 3.71
C VAL A 9 4.47 -6.92 2.95
N TYR A 10 3.63 -7.95 3.01
CA TYR A 10 3.86 -9.20 2.30
C TYR A 10 3.91 -8.98 0.77
N ALA A 11 2.94 -8.26 0.22
CA ALA A 11 2.84 -8.02 -1.22
C ALA A 11 3.97 -7.11 -1.75
N ALA A 12 4.34 -6.05 -1.02
CA ALA A 12 5.45 -5.19 -1.39
C ALA A 12 6.80 -5.94 -1.38
N ALA A 13 6.99 -6.83 -0.39
CA ALA A 13 8.15 -7.71 -0.36
C ALA A 13 8.17 -8.71 -1.53
N ALA A 14 7.02 -9.28 -1.89
CA ALA A 14 6.90 -10.18 -3.04
C ALA A 14 7.25 -9.47 -4.36
N ALA A 15 6.70 -8.28 -4.60
CA ALA A 15 7.05 -7.44 -5.75
C ALA A 15 8.56 -7.12 -5.77
N GLY A 16 9.11 -6.69 -4.63
CA GLY A 16 10.54 -6.41 -4.51
C GLY A 16 11.43 -7.61 -4.83
N GLY A 17 11.02 -8.82 -4.41
CA GLY A 17 11.73 -10.07 -4.71
C GLY A 17 11.78 -10.39 -6.20
N VAL A 18 10.66 -10.23 -6.92
CA VAL A 18 10.60 -10.42 -8.37
C VAL A 18 11.46 -9.38 -9.10
N LEU A 19 11.45 -8.13 -8.64
CA LEU A 19 12.17 -7.04 -9.28
C LEU A 19 13.69 -7.08 -9.04
N ALA A 20 14.14 -7.74 -7.97
CA ALA A 20 15.54 -7.82 -7.56
C ALA A 20 16.50 -8.30 -8.68
N PRO A 21 16.25 -9.42 -9.37
CA PRO A 21 17.15 -9.93 -10.41
C PRO A 21 17.09 -9.18 -11.75
N LEU A 22 16.16 -8.25 -11.96
CA LEU A 22 15.85 -7.69 -13.30
C LEU A 22 16.77 -6.54 -13.76
N GLY A 23 17.94 -6.37 -13.14
CA GLY A 23 18.95 -5.39 -13.55
C GLY A 23 18.50 -3.93 -13.40
N ASP A 24 19.20 -3.00 -14.07
CA ASP A 24 18.99 -1.56 -13.88
C ASP A 24 17.66 -1.03 -14.42
N ALA A 25 17.12 -1.65 -15.46
CA ALA A 25 15.83 -1.24 -16.03
C ALA A 25 14.68 -1.35 -15.02
N ALA A 26 14.77 -2.26 -14.04
CA ALA A 26 13.78 -2.42 -12.98
C ALA A 26 14.04 -1.54 -11.75
N ARG A 27 15.11 -0.73 -11.72
CA ARG A 27 15.48 0.10 -10.56
C ARG A 27 14.35 1.03 -10.09
N PRO A 28 13.66 1.79 -10.97
CA PRO A 28 12.57 2.65 -10.51
C PRO A 28 11.42 1.88 -9.84
N ALA A 29 11.09 0.69 -10.37
CA ALA A 29 10.06 -0.17 -9.79
C ALA A 29 10.52 -0.76 -8.44
N ARG A 30 11.80 -1.12 -8.31
CA ARG A 30 12.37 -1.57 -7.03
C ARG A 30 12.31 -0.49 -5.96
N ASP A 31 12.60 0.75 -6.33
CA ASP A 31 12.56 1.88 -5.40
C ASP A 31 11.13 2.10 -4.90
N LEU A 32 10.12 2.00 -5.78
CA LEU A 32 8.71 2.04 -5.38
C LEU A 32 8.31 0.87 -4.46
N ALA A 33 8.73 -0.35 -4.77
CA ALA A 33 8.50 -1.51 -3.90
C ALA A 33 9.16 -1.34 -2.52
N ARG A 34 10.38 -0.77 -2.47
CA ARG A 34 11.09 -0.47 -1.23
C ARG A 34 10.34 0.56 -0.40
N THR A 35 9.96 1.68 -1.00
CA THR A 35 9.18 2.73 -0.32
C THR A 35 7.87 2.17 0.23
N ALA A 36 7.11 1.42 -0.55
CA ALA A 36 5.87 0.80 -0.08
C ALA A 36 6.14 -0.16 1.10
N LEU A 37 7.16 -1.00 1.00
CA LEU A 37 7.53 -1.94 2.07
C LEU A 37 7.88 -1.22 3.38
N ASP A 38 8.69 -0.17 3.30
CA ASP A 38 9.16 0.57 4.46
C ASP A 38 8.01 1.38 5.10
N ASP A 39 7.18 2.04 4.29
CA ASP A 39 6.02 2.80 4.75
C ASP A 39 4.97 1.89 5.43
N HIS A 40 4.65 0.74 4.84
CA HIS A 40 3.69 -0.20 5.44
C HIS A 40 4.24 -0.88 6.70
N ARG A 41 5.56 -1.08 6.80
CA ARG A 41 6.20 -1.55 8.04
C ARG A 41 6.10 -0.50 9.15
N ALA A 42 6.42 0.75 8.84
CA ALA A 42 6.32 1.85 9.79
C ALA A 42 4.86 2.01 10.29
N LEU A 43 3.89 1.94 9.39
CA LEU A 43 2.47 1.97 9.73
C LEU A 43 2.08 0.78 10.62
N ARG A 44 2.46 -0.45 10.23
CA ARG A 44 2.18 -1.66 11.01
C ARG A 44 2.71 -1.52 12.44
N ASP A 45 3.96 -1.10 12.59
CA ASP A 45 4.63 -1.01 13.89
C ASP A 45 3.99 0.08 14.76
N SER A 46 3.61 1.21 14.16
CA SER A 46 2.86 2.28 14.83
C SER A 46 1.49 1.80 15.31
N LEU A 47 0.73 1.10 14.45
CA LEU A 47 -0.59 0.56 14.81
C LEU A 47 -0.49 -0.52 15.89
N VAL A 48 0.52 -1.39 15.84
CA VAL A 48 0.78 -2.39 16.87
C VAL A 48 1.08 -1.73 18.22
N ALA A 49 1.93 -0.71 18.24
CA ALA A 49 2.24 0.05 19.45
C ALA A 49 0.98 0.72 20.01
N MET A 50 0.23 1.43 19.16
CA MET A 50 -1.02 2.11 19.50
C MET A 50 -2.08 1.18 20.10
N LEU A 51 -2.23 -0.03 19.57
CA LEU A 51 -3.17 -1.02 20.09
C LEU A 51 -2.72 -1.56 21.45
N ARG A 52 -1.43 -1.85 21.61
CA ARG A 52 -0.86 -2.31 22.89
C ARG A 52 -0.99 -1.26 23.99
N THR A 53 -0.71 0.01 23.69
CA THR A 53 -0.89 1.13 24.64
C THR A 53 -2.34 1.26 25.12
N ARG A 54 -3.32 0.88 24.27
CA ARG A 54 -4.74 0.85 24.63
C ARG A 54 -5.19 -0.48 25.27
N GLY A 55 -4.26 -1.36 25.62
CA GLY A 55 -4.56 -2.66 26.26
C GLY A 55 -5.12 -3.73 25.32
N ALA A 56 -5.15 -3.49 24.02
CA ALA A 56 -5.61 -4.48 23.05
C ALA A 56 -4.48 -5.44 22.64
N THR A 57 -4.84 -6.66 22.24
CA THR A 57 -3.93 -7.63 21.62
C THR A 57 -3.96 -7.45 20.11
N PRO A 58 -2.89 -6.96 19.45
CA PRO A 58 -2.89 -6.77 18.01
C PRO A 58 -2.95 -8.11 17.27
N PRO A 59 -3.76 -8.26 16.20
CA PRO A 59 -3.76 -9.46 15.39
C PRO A 59 -2.38 -9.72 14.78
N PRO A 60 -1.88 -10.96 14.82
CA PRO A 60 -0.60 -11.32 14.22
C PRO A 60 -0.68 -11.29 12.69
N ALA A 61 0.46 -11.18 12.03
CA ALA A 61 0.56 -11.40 10.60
C ALA A 61 0.36 -12.90 10.28
N LEU A 62 -0.30 -13.19 9.16
CA LEU A 62 -0.36 -14.53 8.58
C LEU A 62 0.99 -14.90 7.93
N ALA A 63 1.23 -16.21 7.79
CA ALA A 63 2.42 -16.73 7.12
C ALA A 63 2.43 -16.42 5.61
N ALA A 64 1.25 -16.32 4.99
CA ALA A 64 1.07 -15.99 3.58
C ALA A 64 -0.26 -15.27 3.35
N TYR A 65 -0.33 -14.52 2.25
CA TYR A 65 -1.52 -13.82 1.79
C TYR A 65 -1.76 -14.13 0.31
N GLN A 66 -3.03 -14.22 -0.09
CA GLN A 66 -3.39 -14.28 -1.49
C GLN A 66 -3.13 -12.90 -2.12
N LEU A 67 -2.30 -12.87 -3.17
CA LEU A 67 -2.04 -11.64 -3.92
C LEU A 67 -3.20 -11.36 -4.90
N PRO A 68 -3.61 -10.08 -5.08
CA PRO A 68 -4.67 -9.71 -6.01
C PRO A 68 -4.27 -9.87 -7.48
N VAL A 69 -2.96 -9.89 -7.76
CA VAL A 69 -2.38 -10.15 -9.07
C VAL A 69 -0.98 -10.76 -8.86
N GLU A 70 -0.55 -11.60 -9.78
CA GLU A 70 0.79 -12.16 -9.77
C GLU A 70 1.82 -11.07 -10.16
N PRO A 71 2.88 -10.85 -9.36
CA PRO A 71 3.93 -9.90 -9.71
C PRO A 71 4.86 -10.49 -10.78
N ALA A 72 4.39 -10.61 -12.02
CA ALA A 72 5.20 -11.11 -13.13
C ALA A 72 6.01 -9.96 -13.77
N GLY A 73 7.33 -9.96 -13.52
CA GLY A 73 8.25 -8.96 -14.07
C GLY A 73 7.97 -7.54 -13.55
N VAL A 74 8.39 -6.52 -14.33
CA VAL A 74 8.22 -5.11 -13.93
C VAL A 74 6.75 -4.68 -13.94
N ALA A 75 6.02 -4.96 -15.03
CA ALA A 75 4.64 -4.53 -15.18
C ALA A 75 3.70 -5.18 -14.14
N GLY A 76 3.80 -6.50 -13.93
CA GLY A 76 2.99 -7.19 -12.93
C GLY A 76 3.29 -6.74 -11.50
N SER A 77 4.56 -6.44 -11.19
CA SER A 77 4.95 -5.92 -9.87
C SER A 77 4.37 -4.52 -9.62
N LEU A 78 4.36 -3.65 -10.64
CA LEU A 78 3.76 -2.31 -10.51
C LEU A 78 2.23 -2.37 -10.42
N ASP A 79 1.58 -3.29 -11.14
CA ASP A 79 0.14 -3.53 -10.98
C ASP A 79 -0.20 -4.04 -9.58
N LEU A 80 0.61 -4.96 -9.05
CA LEU A 80 0.47 -5.43 -7.67
C LEU A 80 0.57 -4.27 -6.67
N LEU A 81 1.62 -3.44 -6.78
CA LEU A 81 1.82 -2.28 -5.92
C LEU A 81 0.64 -1.29 -6.01
N ALA A 82 0.12 -1.02 -7.21
CA ALA A 82 -1.04 -0.14 -7.37
C ALA A 82 -2.28 -0.68 -6.66
N ARG A 83 -2.59 -1.97 -6.84
CA ARG A 83 -3.78 -2.61 -6.26
C ARG A 83 -3.72 -2.71 -4.74
N ILE A 84 -2.56 -3.01 -4.16
CA ILE A 84 -2.45 -3.11 -2.70
C ILE A 84 -2.57 -1.76 -2.01
N GLU A 85 -2.14 -0.67 -2.65
CA GLU A 85 -2.31 0.68 -2.13
C GLU A 85 -3.78 1.11 -2.18
N ASP A 86 -4.49 0.84 -3.26
CA ASP A 86 -5.95 1.07 -3.35
C ASP A 86 -6.72 0.28 -2.28
N GLN A 87 -6.45 -1.02 -2.14
CA GLN A 87 -7.12 -1.85 -1.15
C GLN A 87 -6.79 -1.39 0.28
N SER A 88 -5.56 -0.94 0.52
CA SER A 88 -5.15 -0.41 1.83
C SER A 88 -5.78 0.94 2.12
N ALA A 89 -5.93 1.80 1.11
CA ALA A 89 -6.62 3.09 1.19
C ALA A 89 -8.07 2.91 1.63
N VAL A 90 -8.80 1.89 1.15
CA VAL A 90 -10.16 1.57 1.65
C VAL A 90 -10.15 1.29 3.15
N SER A 91 -9.14 0.59 3.66
CA SER A 91 -9.02 0.31 5.10
C SER A 91 -8.70 1.55 5.94
N ALA A 92 -7.98 2.52 5.37
CA ALA A 92 -7.70 3.81 5.98
C ALA A 92 -8.95 4.71 5.96
N LEU A 93 -9.69 4.73 4.85
CA LEU A 93 -10.96 5.44 4.73
C LEU A 93 -12.00 4.95 5.75
N ALA A 94 -12.13 3.62 5.94
CA ALA A 94 -13.00 3.06 6.97
C ALA A 94 -12.58 3.49 8.39
N ALA A 95 -11.29 3.70 8.64
CA ALA A 95 -10.81 4.21 9.91
C ALA A 95 -11.09 5.72 10.08
N VAL A 96 -11.00 6.50 9.00
CA VAL A 96 -11.38 7.93 9.01
C VAL A 96 -12.83 8.10 9.45
N ASP A 97 -13.74 7.21 9.03
CA ASP A 97 -15.16 7.29 9.38
C ASP A 97 -15.40 7.18 10.89
N VAL A 98 -14.69 6.26 11.56
CA VAL A 98 -14.96 5.90 12.97
C VAL A 98 -14.03 6.56 14.00
N LEU A 99 -12.83 7.01 13.62
CA LEU A 99 -11.86 7.62 14.54
C LEU A 99 -12.13 9.10 14.78
N THR A 100 -11.50 9.75 15.75
CA THR A 100 -11.61 11.21 15.97
C THR A 100 -10.26 11.82 16.33
N GLY A 101 -10.17 13.16 16.34
CA GLY A 101 -8.96 13.88 16.76
C GLY A 101 -7.69 13.45 16.00
N ALA A 102 -6.59 13.27 16.73
CA ALA A 102 -5.29 12.90 16.18
C ALA A 102 -5.30 11.53 15.47
N ASP A 103 -6.08 10.57 15.97
CA ASP A 103 -6.20 9.24 15.35
C ASP A 103 -6.86 9.33 13.98
N ARG A 104 -7.88 10.19 13.83
CA ARG A 104 -8.49 10.48 12.51
C ARG A 104 -7.48 11.17 11.58
N GLY A 105 -6.70 12.12 12.10
CA GLY A 105 -5.63 12.77 11.33
C GLY A 105 -4.64 11.77 10.74
N MET A 106 -4.11 10.85 11.57
CA MET A 106 -3.22 9.77 11.12
C MET A 106 -3.88 8.90 10.04
N ALA A 107 -5.17 8.58 10.17
CA ALA A 107 -5.88 7.79 9.17
C ALA A 107 -6.03 8.55 7.83
N VAL A 108 -6.27 9.86 7.85
CA VAL A 108 -6.31 10.72 6.66
C VAL A 108 -4.94 10.76 5.98
N ASP A 109 -3.86 11.00 6.74
CA ASP A 109 -2.50 11.03 6.19
C ASP A 109 -2.13 9.69 5.55
N THR A 110 -2.51 8.59 6.21
CA THR A 110 -2.31 7.23 5.69
C THR A 110 -3.08 7.01 4.38
N LEU A 111 -4.35 7.42 4.32
CA LEU A 111 -5.19 7.34 3.12
C LEU A 111 -4.56 8.10 1.95
N VAL A 112 -4.11 9.34 2.17
CA VAL A 112 -3.48 10.18 1.14
C VAL A 112 -2.17 9.54 0.66
N ALA A 113 -1.31 9.10 1.58
CA ALA A 113 -0.04 8.48 1.25
C ALA A 113 -0.21 7.21 0.41
N MET A 114 -1.15 6.34 0.79
CA MET A 114 -1.48 5.12 0.02
C MET A 114 -1.97 5.48 -1.38
N THR A 115 -2.94 6.40 -1.48
CA THR A 115 -3.48 6.84 -2.78
C THR A 115 -2.36 7.36 -3.70
N LEU A 116 -1.47 8.22 -3.19
CA LEU A 116 -0.35 8.76 -3.97
C LEU A 116 0.65 7.68 -4.40
N ARG A 117 0.99 6.72 -3.55
CA ARG A 117 1.85 5.59 -3.93
C ARG A 117 1.20 4.73 -5.02
N GLY A 118 -0.10 4.47 -4.91
CA GLY A 118 -0.85 3.76 -5.94
C GLY A 118 -0.80 4.47 -7.30
N GLN A 119 -0.95 5.80 -7.32
CA GLN A 119 -0.80 6.59 -8.55
C GLN A 119 0.61 6.55 -9.13
N ARG A 120 1.65 6.66 -8.28
CA ARG A 120 3.05 6.56 -8.71
C ARG A 120 3.36 5.21 -9.36
N ALA A 121 2.84 4.11 -8.80
CA ALA A 121 3.00 2.78 -9.37
C ALA A 121 2.36 2.68 -10.77
N ARG A 122 1.14 3.22 -10.95
CA ARG A 122 0.45 3.27 -12.25
C ARG A 122 1.22 4.07 -13.30
N LEU A 123 1.71 5.25 -12.93
CA LEU A 123 2.51 6.09 -13.82
C LEU A 123 3.81 5.37 -14.22
N ALA A 124 4.48 4.71 -13.27
CA ALA A 124 5.67 3.92 -13.55
C ALA A 124 5.39 2.70 -14.45
N ALA A 125 4.16 2.17 -14.43
CA ALA A 125 3.71 1.10 -15.33
C ALA A 125 3.35 1.61 -16.74
N GLY A 126 3.49 2.91 -17.01
CA GLY A 126 3.14 3.51 -18.29
C GLY A 126 1.64 3.70 -18.49
N VAL A 127 0.82 3.58 -17.44
CA VAL A 127 -0.61 3.87 -17.52
C VAL A 127 -0.79 5.36 -17.80
N ALA A 128 -1.44 5.69 -18.92
CA ALA A 128 -1.60 7.07 -19.36
C ALA A 128 -2.37 7.88 -18.30
N PRO A 129 -1.89 9.06 -17.86
CA PRO A 129 -2.58 9.86 -16.84
C PRO A 129 -4.06 10.13 -17.15
N ALA A 130 -4.38 10.38 -18.43
CA ALA A 130 -5.74 10.59 -18.91
C ALA A 130 -6.65 9.35 -18.76
N SER A 131 -6.09 8.15 -18.69
CA SER A 131 -6.83 6.91 -18.41
C SER A 131 -7.01 6.63 -16.92
N VAL A 132 -6.34 7.39 -16.05
CA VAL A 132 -6.37 7.24 -14.60
C VAL A 132 -7.29 8.27 -13.94
N THR A 133 -7.52 9.41 -14.59
CA THR A 133 -8.48 10.43 -14.14
C THR A 133 -9.83 10.23 -14.83
N ALA A 134 -10.80 9.64 -14.15
CA ALA A 134 -12.19 9.77 -14.55
C ALA A 134 -12.62 11.23 -14.34
N ALA A 135 -13.45 11.76 -15.23
CA ALA A 135 -14.09 13.05 -15.00
C ALA A 135 -14.82 13.02 -13.65
N PHE A 136 -14.63 14.07 -12.84
CA PHE A 136 -15.31 14.18 -11.56
C PHE A 136 -16.84 14.09 -11.79
N PRO A 137 -17.59 13.25 -11.04
CA PRO A 137 -19.03 13.18 -11.19
C PRO A 137 -19.67 14.52 -10.85
N GLY A 138 -20.43 15.08 -11.80
CA GLY A 138 -21.02 16.41 -11.70
C GLY A 138 -20.69 17.18 -12.98
N ARG A 139 -21.71 17.65 -13.67
CA ARG A 139 -21.55 18.44 -14.90
C ARG A 139 -20.87 19.77 -14.62
#